data_AF-A0A7X5WQG1-F1
#
_entry.id   AF-A0A7X5WQG1-F1
#
_cell.length_a   1.000
_cell.length_b   1.000
_cell.length_c   1.000
_cell.angle_alpha   90.00
_cell.angle_beta   90.00
_cell.angle_gamma   90.00
#
_symmetry.space_group_name_H-M   'P 1'
#
loop_
_entity.id
_entity.type
_entity.pdbx_description
1 polymer ?
#
loop_
_entity_poly.entity_id
_entity_poly.type
_entity_poly.pdbx_seq_one_letter_code
_entity_poly.pdbx_strand_id
1 'polypeptide(L)' 'MIHDESLLEAFERRFGGAPTHLSRAPGRVNLIGEHTDYNDLPVLPMALHREVRIALRPRDDGM' A
#
# COMPACT_ATOMS: atom_id res chain seq x y z
N MET A 1 -9.26 13.01 -1.48
CA MET A 1 -8.92 11.98 -0.49
C MET A 1 -9.79 10.77 -0.83
N ILE A 2 -9.23 9.65 -1.25
CA ILE A 2 -10.02 8.44 -1.54
C ILE A 2 -10.32 7.78 -0.18
N HIS A 3 -11.58 7.47 0.10
CA HIS A 3 -12.07 7.13 1.45
C HIS A 3 -11.81 5.65 1.78
N ASP A 4 -11.12 5.38 2.90
CA ASP A 4 -10.85 4.04 3.42
C ASP A 4 -12.12 3.26 3.78
N GLU A 5 -13.23 3.98 4.02
CA GLU A 5 -14.54 3.41 4.36
C GLU A 5 -14.97 2.32 3.38
N SER A 6 -14.83 2.56 2.07
CA SER A 6 -15.19 1.58 1.04
C SER A 6 -14.37 0.28 1.09
N LEU A 7 -13.09 0.35 1.50
CA LEU A 7 -12.20 -0.80 1.60
C LEU A 7 -12.52 -1.63 2.85
N LEU A 8 -12.80 -0.95 3.96
CA LEU A 8 -13.21 -1.58 5.22
C LEU A 8 -14.54 -2.32 5.06
N GLU A 9 -15.54 -1.67 4.48
CA GLU A 9 -16.84 -2.27 4.17
C GLU A 9 -16.71 -3.47 3.22
N ALA A 10 -15.86 -3.35 2.19
CA ALA A 10 -15.62 -4.45 1.27
C ALA A 10 -14.95 -5.65 1.94
N PHE A 11 -14.00 -5.41 2.85
CA PHE A 11 -13.36 -6.47 3.64
C PHE A 11 -14.39 -7.18 4.53
N GLU A 12 -15.15 -6.41 5.31
CA GLU A 12 -16.12 -6.97 6.26
C GLU A 12 -17.20 -7.79 5.54
N ARG A 13 -17.72 -7.27 4.42
CA ARG A 13 -18.68 -8.00 3.57
C ARG A 13 -18.11 -9.30 3.01
N ARG A 14 -16.80 -9.36 2.74
CA ARG A 14 -16.16 -10.52 2.11
C ARG A 14 -15.70 -11.59 3.10
N PHE A 15 -15.26 -11.18 4.29
CA PHE A 15 -14.54 -12.05 5.24
C PHE A 15 -15.22 -12.19 6.61
N GLY A 16 -16.29 -11.45 6.89
CA GLY A 16 -16.99 -11.48 8.17
C GLY A 16 -16.18 -10.83 9.29
N GLY A 17 -16.55 -9.61 9.65
CA GLY A 17 -15.89 -8.79 10.68
C GLY A 17 -14.77 -7.91 10.13
N ALA A 18 -14.36 -6.94 10.96
CA ALA A 18 -13.41 -5.90 10.59
C ALA A 18 -11.99 -6.43 10.34
N PRO A 19 -11.20 -5.78 9.48
CA PRO A 19 -9.76 -5.98 9.43
C PRO A 19 -9.10 -5.45 10.71
N THR A 20 -7.93 -5.97 11.04
CA THR A 20 -7.15 -5.53 12.23
C THR A 20 -6.05 -4.54 11.88
N HIS A 21 -5.64 -4.51 10.61
CA HIS A 21 -4.59 -3.61 10.13
C HIS A 21 -4.97 -3.04 8.76
N LEU A 22 -4.48 -1.83 8.52
CA LEU A 22 -4.47 -1.18 7.23
C LEU A 22 -3.02 -0.88 6.85
N SER A 23 -2.64 -1.20 5.62
CA SER A 23 -1.35 -0.84 5.06
C SER A 23 -1.53 -0.08 3.76
N ARG A 24 -0.61 0.84 3.50
CA ARG A 24 -0.61 1.72 2.32
C ARG A 24 0.80 1.83 1.77
N ALA A 25 0.94 1.67 0.46
CA ALA A 25 2.18 1.86 -0.27
C ALA A 25 1.93 2.80 -1.47
N PRO A 26 2.51 4.03 -1.47
CA PRO A 26 2.40 4.91 -2.62
C PRO A 26 3.24 4.40 -3.78
N GLY A 27 2.77 4.62 -5.01
CA GLY A 27 3.66 4.62 -6.17
C GLY A 27 4.64 5.79 -6.08
N ARG A 28 5.63 5.81 -6.97
CA ARG A 28 6.57 6.93 -7.07
C ARG A 28 6.72 7.41 -8.50
N VAL A 29 7.17 8.65 -8.64
CA VAL A 29 7.84 9.14 -9.84
C VAL A 29 9.29 9.40 -9.47
N ASN A 30 10.22 9.17 -10.39
CA ASN A 30 11.59 9.61 -10.21
C ASN A 30 11.76 10.99 -10.84
N LEU A 31 12.33 11.96 -10.13
CA LEU A 31 12.58 13.29 -10.69
C LEU A 31 13.91 13.32 -11.45
N ILE A 32 14.93 12.63 -10.93
CA ILE A 32 16.26 12.48 -11.55
C ILE A 32 16.99 11.25 -10.99
N GLY A 33 17.89 10.67 -11.79
CA GLY A 33 18.66 9.46 -11.46
C GLY A 33 18.02 8.19 -12.02
N GLU A 34 17.70 8.18 -13.32
CA GLU A 34 17.23 6.97 -14.01
C GLU A 34 18.40 6.02 -14.25
N HIS A 35 18.18 4.72 -14.01
CA HIS A 35 19.18 3.67 -14.25
C HIS A 35 20.48 3.80 -13.44
N THR A 36 20.49 4.58 -12.36
CA THR A 36 21.66 4.78 -11.50
C THR A 36 21.57 4.07 -10.16
N ASP A 37 20.36 3.74 -9.71
CA ASP A 37 20.09 3.11 -8.42
C ASP A 37 20.79 1.76 -8.24
N TYR A 38 20.78 0.91 -9.28
CA TYR A 38 21.48 -0.37 -9.26
C TYR A 38 23.01 -0.26 -9.34
N ASN A 39 23.56 0.95 -9.43
CA ASN A 39 25.00 1.23 -9.34
C ASN A 39 25.37 1.91 -8.02
N ASP A 40 24.52 1.82 -6.99
CA ASP A 40 24.72 2.43 -5.67
C ASP A 40 24.88 3.97 -5.69
N LEU A 41 24.36 4.64 -6.74
CA LEU A 41 24.37 6.09 -6.84
C LEU A 41 23.06 6.70 -6.30
N PRO A 42 23.09 7.92 -5.73
CA PRO A 42 21.89 8.60 -5.25
C PRO A 42 20.83 8.83 -6.35
N VAL A 43 19.56 8.80 -5.96
CA VAL A 43 18.38 9.12 -6.80
C VAL A 43 17.45 10.10 -6.08
N LEU A 44 16.60 10.82 -6.82
CA LEU A 44 15.64 11.76 -6.24
C LEU A 44 14.19 11.40 -6.63
N PRO A 45 13.59 10.37 -6.00
CA PRO A 45 12.19 10.02 -6.21
C PRO A 45 11.24 10.85 -5.35
N MET A 46 9.98 10.91 -5.76
CA MET A 46 8.88 11.49 -5.01
C MET A 46 7.70 10.53 -4.99
N ALA A 47 7.09 10.33 -3.83
CA ALA A 47 5.88 9.53 -3.69
C ALA A 47 4.68 10.22 -4.36
N LEU A 48 3.83 9.44 -5.03
CA LEU A 48 2.59 9.92 -5.64
C LEU A 48 1.41 9.79 -4.66
N HIS A 49 0.33 10.52 -4.93
CA HIS A 49 -0.96 10.27 -4.29
C HIS A 49 -1.62 8.97 -4.76
N ARG A 50 -1.18 8.40 -5.89
CA ARG A 50 -1.65 7.10 -6.36
C ARG A 50 -0.92 6.01 -5.58
N GLU A 51 -1.68 5.07 -5.06
CA GLU A 51 -1.21 4.10 -4.06
C GLU A 51 -1.96 2.79 -4.13
N VAL A 52 -1.38 1.78 -3.48
CA VAL A 52 -2.04 0.52 -3.14
C VAL A 52 -2.37 0.53 -1.65
N ARG A 53 -3.58 0.09 -1.31
CA ARG A 53 -4.03 -0.09 0.08
C ARG A 53 -4.44 -1.53 0.31
N ILE A 54 -4.17 -2.02 1.51
CA ILE A 54 -4.49 -3.39 1.93
C ILE A 54 -5.14 -3.35 3.31
N ALA A 55 -6.34 -3.93 3.41
CA ALA A 55 -6.97 -4.27 4.68
C ALA A 55 -6.70 -5.74 4.99
N LEU A 56 -6.24 -6.03 6.21
CA LEU A 56 -5.80 -7.37 6.58
C LEU A 56 -6.14 -7.74 8.03
N ARG A 57 -6.38 -9.03 8.23
CA ARG A 57 -6.58 -9.67 9.52
C ARG A 57 -5.84 -11.01 9.54
N PRO A 58 -4.97 -11.27 10.54
CA PRO A 58 -4.40 -12.59 10.73
C PRO A 58 -5.50 -13.64 10.82
N ARG A 59 -5.25 -14.82 10.26
CA ARG A 59 -6.14 -15.96 10.43
C ARG A 59 -5.66 -16.77 11.63
N ASP A 60 -6.60 -17.44 12.29
CA ASP A 60 -6.32 -18.26 13.47
C ASP A 60 -5.96 -19.70 13.10
N ASP A 61 -5.77 -20.02 11.81
CA ASP A 61 -5.46 -21.36 11.30
C ASP A 61 -3.95 -21.65 11.19
N GLY A 62 -3.09 -20.74 11.67
CA GLY A 62 -1.66 -20.99 11.85
C GLY A 62 -0.84 -21.13 10.56
N MET A 63 -1.38 -20.71 9.42
CA MET A 63 -0.68 -20.55 8.14
C MET A 63 -0.48 -19.08 7.81
#